data_AF-A0A2W4QTU7-F1
#
_entry.id   AF-A0A2W4QTU7-F1
#
_cell.length_a   1.000
_cell.length_b   1.000
_cell.length_c   1.000
_cell.angle_alpha   90.00
_cell.angle_beta   90.00
_cell.angle_gamma   90.00
#
_symmetry.space_group_name_H-M   'P 1'
#
loop_
_entity.id
_entity.type
_entity.pdbx_description
1 polymer ?
#
loop_
_entity_poly.entity_id
_entity_poly.type
_entity_poly.pdbx_seq_one_letter_code
_entity_poly.pdbx_strand_id
1 'polypeptide(L)'
;MARSAELLKNPEFRAAMLEQQMFSLRRMYSDVGEALRLSPEEVDALFETLADHQLESMELAQEFLPRPGSAPDPDRVAEMQQRMAEIQRKQYEAIASRLGEARAQEWQQYLSTVPARWEVRELRAALAEAGEPLSSQQIEVLVDAIAQERRRPTSVAQNAPQSFSGPPSTRERIALLEQSFERIEQSNRRIREAVAPYLSPTQLAALERHQQQQLEMNRAGMRLSRLQRQALQQGGAIDATGAAVMGFVAVPVEPPADSSR
;
A
#
# COMPACT_ATOMS: atom_id res chain seq x y z
N MET A 1 -25.66 -1.71 -13.87
CA MET A 1 -24.21 -1.81 -14.19
C MET A 1 -23.85 -0.95 -15.41
N ALA A 2 -24.52 -1.06 -16.57
CA ALA A 2 -24.32 -0.15 -17.72
C ALA A 2 -24.45 1.36 -17.38
N ARG A 3 -25.29 1.68 -16.40
CA ARG A 3 -25.45 3.04 -15.84
C ARG A 3 -24.15 3.69 -15.34
N SER A 4 -23.19 2.92 -14.82
CA SER A 4 -21.96 3.49 -14.24
C SER A 4 -21.02 4.03 -15.33
N ALA A 5 -20.86 3.31 -16.43
CA ALA A 5 -20.04 3.73 -17.56
C ALA A 5 -20.69 4.88 -18.35
N GLU A 6 -22.02 4.95 -18.41
CA GLU A 6 -22.74 6.10 -18.99
C GLU A 6 -22.62 7.37 -18.14
N LEU A 7 -22.62 7.24 -16.81
CA LEU A 7 -22.48 8.38 -15.90
C LEU A 7 -21.10 9.05 -16.03
N LEU A 8 -20.03 8.28 -16.26
CA LEU A 8 -18.68 8.83 -16.46
C LEU A 8 -18.54 9.68 -17.74
N LYS A 9 -19.44 9.50 -18.72
CA LYS A 9 -19.52 10.35 -19.92
C LYS A 9 -20.22 11.68 -19.67
N ASN A 10 -20.92 11.84 -18.54
CA ASN A 10 -21.51 13.12 -18.16
C ASN A 10 -20.41 14.02 -17.57
N PRO A 11 -20.16 15.21 -18.15
CA PRO A 11 -19.08 16.10 -17.71
C PRO A 11 -19.26 16.62 -16.28
N GLU A 12 -20.50 16.86 -15.84
CA GLU A 12 -20.81 17.31 -14.48
C GLU A 12 -20.53 16.19 -13.46
N PHE A 13 -20.91 14.96 -13.78
CA PHE A 13 -20.60 13.80 -12.94
C PHE A 13 -19.10 13.54 -12.87
N ARG A 14 -18.38 13.63 -14.00
CA ARG A 14 -16.93 13.49 -14.04
C ARG A 14 -16.24 14.57 -13.19
N ALA A 15 -16.69 15.82 -13.29
CA ALA A 15 -16.16 16.92 -12.48
C ALA A 15 -16.36 16.69 -10.98
N ALA A 16 -17.56 16.25 -10.57
CA ALA A 16 -17.83 15.93 -9.16
C ALA A 16 -16.96 14.77 -8.64
N MET A 17 -16.74 13.75 -9.47
CA MET A 17 -15.85 12.62 -9.15
C MET A 17 -14.38 13.05 -9.02
N LEU A 18 -13.92 13.95 -9.88
CA LEU A 18 -12.57 14.54 -9.78
C LEU A 18 -12.40 15.27 -8.45
N GLU A 19 -13.35 16.14 -8.09
CA GLU A 19 -13.28 16.91 -6.84
C GLU A 19 -13.25 15.98 -5.61
N GLN A 20 -14.11 14.95 -5.60
CA GLN A 20 -14.11 13.93 -4.56
C GLN A 20 -12.75 13.20 -4.47
N GLN A 21 -12.18 12.83 -5.61
CA GLN A 21 -10.90 12.12 -5.65
C GLN A 21 -9.75 13.01 -5.18
N MET A 22 -9.72 14.28 -5.59
CA MET A 22 -8.75 15.27 -5.10
C MET A 22 -8.84 15.45 -3.59
N PHE A 23 -10.04 15.55 -3.02
CA PHE A 23 -10.23 15.61 -1.57
C PHE A 23 -9.64 14.38 -0.87
N SER A 24 -9.88 13.18 -1.41
CA SER A 24 -9.31 11.93 -0.90
C SER A 24 -7.78 11.93 -0.96
N LEU A 25 -7.20 12.38 -2.08
CA LEU A 25 -5.76 12.48 -2.29
C LEU A 25 -5.12 13.45 -1.29
N ARG A 26 -5.72 14.62 -1.05
CA ARG A 26 -5.26 15.60 -0.05
C ARG A 26 -5.22 15.01 1.35
N ARG A 27 -6.22 14.20 1.72
CA ARG A 27 -6.25 13.53 3.03
C ARG A 27 -5.17 12.45 3.14
N MET A 28 -4.98 11.69 2.07
CA MET A 28 -4.02 10.60 2.05
C MET A 28 -2.58 11.12 2.07
N TYR A 29 -2.28 12.09 1.22
CA TYR A 29 -0.95 12.68 1.01
C TYR A 29 -0.85 14.08 1.63
N SER A 30 -1.31 14.23 2.87
CA SER A 30 -1.43 15.53 3.52
C SER A 30 -0.11 16.26 3.77
N ASP A 31 1.02 15.55 3.69
CA ASP A 31 2.39 16.07 3.89
C ASP A 31 3.18 16.21 2.57
N VAL A 32 2.59 15.89 1.41
CA VAL A 32 3.33 15.86 0.14
C VAL A 32 3.91 17.23 -0.24
N GLY A 33 3.20 18.32 0.06
CA GLY A 33 3.68 19.67 -0.23
C GLY A 33 4.95 20.02 0.52
N GLU A 34 5.05 19.64 1.79
CA GLU A 34 6.26 19.82 2.60
C GLU A 34 7.37 18.87 2.16
N ALA A 35 7.05 17.58 2.01
CA ALA A 35 8.01 16.55 1.67
C ALA A 35 8.68 16.79 0.30
N LEU A 36 7.89 17.24 -0.68
CA LEU A 36 8.35 17.54 -2.03
C LEU A 36 8.62 19.02 -2.25
N ARG A 37 8.49 19.88 -1.23
CA ARG A 37 8.69 21.34 -1.32
C ARG A 37 7.93 21.95 -2.51
N LEU A 38 6.67 21.56 -2.64
CA LEU A 38 5.75 22.02 -3.68
C LEU A 38 4.95 23.22 -3.15
N SER A 39 4.66 24.18 -4.02
CA SER A 39 3.70 25.23 -3.73
C SER A 39 2.27 24.67 -3.64
N PRO A 40 1.32 25.38 -3.02
CA PRO A 40 -0.09 24.97 -3.03
C PRO A 40 -0.62 24.70 -4.44
N GLU A 41 -0.25 25.52 -5.42
CA GLU A 41 -0.65 25.37 -6.82
C GLU A 41 -0.04 24.12 -7.47
N GLU A 42 1.22 23.80 -7.14
CA GLU A 42 1.89 22.58 -7.61
C GLU A 42 1.28 21.32 -6.98
N VAL A 43 0.90 21.37 -5.69
CA VAL A 43 0.17 20.29 -5.02
C VAL A 43 -1.19 20.06 -5.69
N ASP A 44 -1.89 21.15 -6.02
CA ASP A 44 -3.19 21.08 -6.70
C ASP A 44 -3.05 20.46 -8.09
N ALA A 45 -2.06 20.90 -8.86
CA ALA A 45 -1.75 20.35 -10.19
C ALA A 45 -1.36 18.85 -10.13
N LEU A 46 -0.60 18.45 -9.10
CA LEU A 46 -0.29 17.04 -8.85
C LEU A 46 -1.57 16.25 -8.59
N PHE A 47 -2.41 16.69 -7.66
CA PHE A 47 -3.62 15.95 -7.29
C PHE A 47 -4.67 15.91 -8.39
N GLU A 48 -4.80 16.96 -9.20
CA GLU A 48 -5.62 16.94 -10.40
C GLU A 48 -5.14 15.85 -11.37
N THR A 49 -3.83 15.80 -11.65
CA THR A 49 -3.23 14.79 -12.54
C THR A 49 -3.46 13.36 -12.02
N LEU A 50 -3.30 13.13 -10.72
CA LEU A 50 -3.55 11.83 -10.09
C LEU A 50 -5.04 11.45 -10.13
N ALA A 51 -5.93 12.42 -9.92
CA ALA A 51 -7.37 12.19 -9.94
C ALA A 51 -7.88 11.83 -11.34
N ASP A 52 -7.43 12.56 -12.37
CA ASP A 52 -7.75 12.26 -13.77
C ASP A 52 -7.30 10.84 -14.14
N HIS A 53 -6.07 10.48 -13.78
CA HIS A 53 -5.54 9.14 -14.03
C HIS A 53 -6.32 8.04 -13.29
N GLN A 54 -6.79 8.31 -12.07
CA GLN A 54 -7.59 7.34 -11.32
C GLN A 54 -8.96 7.11 -11.97
N LEU A 55 -9.56 8.15 -12.56
CA LEU A 55 -10.77 8.00 -13.35
C LEU A 55 -10.53 7.20 -14.63
N GLU A 56 -9.45 7.49 -15.37
CA GLU A 56 -9.07 6.71 -16.57
C GLU A 56 -8.84 5.22 -16.24
N SER A 57 -8.15 4.95 -15.13
CA SER A 57 -7.94 3.58 -14.64
C SER A 57 -9.25 2.88 -14.27
N MET A 58 -10.22 3.62 -13.73
CA MET A 58 -11.54 3.08 -13.38
C MET A 58 -12.40 2.80 -14.63
N GLU A 59 -12.33 3.66 -15.64
CA GLU A 59 -12.96 3.44 -16.95
C GLU A 59 -12.39 2.19 -17.62
N LEU A 60 -11.06 2.05 -17.62
CA LEU A 60 -10.39 0.87 -18.15
C LEU A 60 -10.79 -0.40 -17.37
N ALA A 61 -10.80 -0.34 -16.03
CA ALA A 61 -11.22 -1.49 -15.22
C ALA A 61 -12.65 -1.93 -15.56
N GLN A 62 -13.57 -0.99 -15.82
CA GLN A 62 -14.95 -1.29 -16.21
C GLN A 62 -15.05 -1.92 -17.61
N GLU A 63 -14.23 -1.49 -18.57
CA GLU A 63 -14.15 -2.07 -19.92
C GLU A 63 -13.74 -3.55 -19.87
N PHE A 64 -12.82 -3.89 -18.97
CA PHE A 64 -12.23 -5.22 -18.85
C PHE A 64 -12.88 -6.11 -17.78
N LEU A 65 -14.00 -5.67 -17.17
CA LEU A 65 -14.73 -6.50 -16.20
C LEU A 65 -15.16 -7.85 -16.84
N PRO A 66 -14.79 -9.00 -16.24
CA PRO A 66 -15.18 -10.29 -16.77
C PRO A 66 -16.70 -10.45 -16.70
N ARG A 67 -17.29 -11.05 -17.75
CA ARG A 67 -18.70 -11.42 -17.72
C ARG A 67 -18.93 -12.46 -16.62
N PRO A 68 -20.01 -12.34 -15.82
CA PRO A 68 -20.33 -13.34 -14.81
C PRO A 68 -20.36 -14.75 -15.43
N GLY A 69 -19.61 -15.69 -14.83
CA GLY A 69 -19.52 -17.07 -15.29
C GLY A 69 -18.56 -17.32 -16.47
N SER A 70 -17.76 -16.33 -16.89
CA SER A 70 -16.75 -16.51 -17.94
C SER A 70 -15.34 -16.57 -17.35
N ALA A 71 -14.49 -17.46 -17.88
CA ALA A 71 -13.07 -17.45 -17.58
C ALA A 71 -12.39 -16.20 -18.17
N PRO A 72 -11.31 -15.68 -17.56
CA PRO A 72 -10.53 -14.60 -18.15
C PRO A 72 -9.94 -15.02 -19.49
N ASP A 73 -10.16 -14.22 -20.53
CA ASP A 73 -9.55 -14.40 -21.85
C ASP A 73 -8.09 -13.92 -21.80
N PRO A 74 -7.09 -14.80 -22.06
CA PRO A 74 -5.67 -14.44 -21.97
C PRO A 74 -5.28 -13.23 -22.82
N ASP A 75 -5.87 -13.08 -24.02
CA ASP A 75 -5.55 -11.97 -24.92
C ASP A 75 -6.08 -10.65 -24.36
N ARG A 76 -7.26 -10.67 -23.74
CA ARG A 76 -7.80 -9.49 -23.04
C ARG A 76 -7.03 -9.13 -21.78
N VAL A 77 -6.51 -10.13 -21.06
CA VAL A 77 -5.65 -9.88 -19.90
C VAL A 77 -4.36 -9.19 -20.35
N ALA A 78 -3.75 -9.64 -21.45
CA ALA A 78 -2.57 -9.01 -22.02
C ALA A 78 -2.85 -7.57 -22.50
N GLU A 79 -3.97 -7.34 -23.20
CA GLU A 79 -4.38 -5.99 -23.61
C GLU A 79 -4.60 -5.05 -22.42
N MET A 80 -5.30 -5.51 -21.38
CA MET A 80 -5.50 -4.75 -20.15
C MET A 80 -4.16 -4.36 -19.51
N GLN A 81 -3.21 -5.29 -19.43
CA GLN A 81 -1.87 -5.02 -18.87
C GLN A 81 -1.12 -3.97 -19.68
N GLN A 82 -1.16 -4.05 -21.01
CA GLN A 82 -0.53 -3.06 -21.89
C GLN A 82 -1.14 -1.67 -21.70
N ARG A 83 -2.47 -1.56 -21.68
CA ARG A 83 -3.15 -0.27 -21.46
C ARG A 83 -2.88 0.30 -20.07
N MET A 84 -2.85 -0.54 -19.04
CA MET A 84 -2.48 -0.11 -17.68
C MET A 84 -1.03 0.42 -17.62
N ALA A 85 -0.09 -0.21 -18.33
CA ALA A 85 1.29 0.27 -18.41
C ALA A 85 1.39 1.60 -19.15
N GLU A 86 0.61 1.78 -20.22
CA GLU A 86 0.56 3.05 -20.96
C GLU A 86 -0.02 4.18 -20.10
N ILE A 87 -1.09 3.89 -19.36
CA ILE A 87 -1.72 4.81 -18.41
C ILE A 87 -0.70 5.27 -17.34
N GLN A 88 0.05 4.34 -16.76
CA GLN A 88 1.12 4.68 -15.80
C GLN A 88 2.23 5.53 -16.42
N ARG A 89 2.66 5.22 -17.65
CA ARG A 89 3.66 6.02 -18.37
C ARG A 89 3.16 7.44 -18.62
N LYS A 90 1.92 7.59 -19.10
CA LYS A 90 1.29 8.89 -19.33
C LYS A 90 1.16 9.70 -18.04
N GLN A 91 0.87 9.03 -16.92
CA GLN A 91 0.84 9.67 -15.61
C GLN A 91 2.20 10.30 -15.27
N TYR A 92 3.26 9.53 -15.41
CA TYR A 92 4.61 10.01 -15.12
C TYR A 92 4.97 11.19 -16.01
N GLU A 93 4.73 11.08 -17.32
CA GLU A 93 4.98 12.16 -18.28
C GLU A 93 4.18 13.42 -17.98
N ALA A 94 2.91 13.29 -17.57
CA ALA A 94 2.08 14.42 -17.18
C ALA A 94 2.59 15.11 -15.90
N ILE A 95 3.02 14.33 -14.90
CA ILE A 95 3.62 14.87 -13.68
C ILE A 95 4.96 15.56 -14.00
N ALA A 96 5.82 14.93 -14.80
CA ALA A 96 7.10 15.50 -15.21
C ALA A 96 6.95 16.78 -16.03
N SER A 97 5.94 16.85 -16.91
CA SER A 97 5.64 18.05 -17.69
C SER A 97 5.18 19.22 -16.81
N ARG A 98 4.40 18.95 -15.75
CA ARG A 98 3.87 19.99 -14.85
C ARG A 98 4.84 20.41 -13.75
N LEU A 99 5.58 19.47 -13.16
CA LEU A 99 6.43 19.70 -11.98
C LEU A 99 7.94 19.64 -12.28
N GLY A 100 8.31 19.21 -13.48
CA GLY A 100 9.69 18.93 -13.86
C GLY A 100 10.13 17.49 -13.53
N GLU A 101 11.11 17.00 -14.29
CA GLU A 101 11.64 15.63 -14.20
C GLU A 101 12.14 15.28 -12.78
N ALA A 102 12.86 16.20 -12.14
CA ALA A 102 13.39 15.98 -10.79
C ALA A 102 12.25 15.75 -9.77
N ARG A 103 11.18 16.54 -9.83
CA ARG A 103 10.03 16.39 -8.93
C ARG A 103 9.20 15.15 -9.23
N ALA A 104 9.09 14.74 -10.49
CA ALA A 104 8.46 13.48 -10.84
C ALA A 104 9.19 12.27 -10.24
N GLN A 105 10.54 12.29 -10.23
CA GLN A 105 11.34 11.27 -9.57
C GLN A 105 11.20 11.30 -8.05
N GLU A 106 11.22 12.49 -7.44
CA GLU A 106 10.98 12.64 -6.00
C GLU A 106 9.58 12.15 -5.60
N TRP A 107 8.56 12.37 -6.44
CA TRP A 107 7.22 11.82 -6.23
C TRP A 107 7.21 10.29 -6.20
N GLN A 108 7.89 9.63 -7.14
CA GLN A 108 8.02 8.17 -7.14
C GLN A 108 8.73 7.67 -5.88
N GLN A 109 9.77 8.38 -5.42
CA GLN A 109 10.43 8.06 -4.16
C GLN A 109 9.50 8.26 -2.97
N TYR A 110 8.73 9.35 -2.94
CA TYR A 110 7.75 9.64 -1.90
C TYR A 110 6.72 8.52 -1.79
N LEU A 111 6.20 8.01 -2.92
CA LEU A 111 5.27 6.87 -2.94
C LEU A 111 5.83 5.63 -2.22
N SER A 112 7.12 5.36 -2.34
CA SER A 112 7.79 4.26 -1.63
C SER A 112 7.83 4.44 -0.11
N THR A 113 7.66 5.68 0.38
CA THR A 113 7.66 6.02 1.81
C THR A 113 6.25 6.15 2.40
N VAL A 114 5.20 6.18 1.59
CA VAL A 114 3.81 6.36 2.05
C VAL A 114 3.41 5.41 3.19
N PRO A 115 3.73 4.10 3.15
CA PRO A 115 3.41 3.21 4.26
C PRO A 115 4.13 3.58 5.56
N ALA A 116 5.38 4.04 5.47
CA ALA A 116 6.15 4.51 6.62
C ALA A 116 5.56 5.81 7.18
N ARG A 117 5.18 6.75 6.30
CA ARG A 117 4.53 8.02 6.69
C ARG A 117 3.21 7.79 7.41
N TRP A 118 2.42 6.82 6.98
CA TRP A 118 1.21 6.40 7.69
C TRP A 118 1.52 5.89 9.10
N GLU A 119 2.49 5.00 9.24
CA GLU A 119 2.90 4.46 10.54
C GLU A 119 3.38 5.55 11.51
N VAL A 120 4.19 6.49 11.00
CA VAL A 120 4.68 7.63 11.79
C VAL A 120 3.57 8.60 12.16
N ARG A 121 2.57 8.79 11.28
CA ARG A 121 1.40 9.64 11.57
C ARG A 121 0.59 9.13 12.76
N GLU A 122 0.34 7.82 12.82
CA GLU A 122 -0.35 7.18 13.96
C GLU A 122 0.46 7.33 15.25
N LEU A 123 1.77 7.06 15.19
CA LEU A 123 2.67 7.23 16.33
C LEU A 123 2.70 8.70 16.81
N ARG A 124 2.76 9.66 15.88
CA ARG A 124 2.74 11.09 16.20
C ARG A 124 1.47 11.48 16.92
N ALA A 125 0.31 10.99 16.49
CA ALA A 125 -0.97 11.27 17.13
C ALA A 125 -0.97 10.75 18.58
N ALA A 126 -0.58 9.49 18.79
CA ALA A 126 -0.50 8.89 20.12
C ALA A 126 0.48 9.62 21.05
N LEU A 127 1.62 10.08 20.52
CA LEU A 127 2.61 10.83 21.27
C LEU A 127 2.17 12.26 21.60
N ALA A 128 1.47 12.92 20.68
CA ALA A 128 0.92 14.26 20.93
C ALA A 128 -0.12 14.25 22.06
N GLU A 129 -0.99 13.23 22.10
CA GLU A 129 -1.96 13.02 23.19
C GLU A 129 -1.27 12.81 24.54
N ALA A 130 -0.10 12.16 24.54
CA ALA A 130 0.71 11.94 25.74
C ALA A 130 1.60 13.14 26.14
N GLY A 131 1.53 14.26 25.41
CA GLY A 131 2.32 15.46 25.69
C GLY A 131 3.78 15.39 25.23
N GLU A 132 4.13 14.45 24.35
CA GLU A 132 5.50 14.15 23.89
C GLU A 132 5.59 14.18 22.34
N PRO A 133 5.15 15.27 21.68
CA PRO A 133 5.02 15.30 20.22
C PRO A 133 6.36 15.07 19.50
N LEU A 134 6.31 14.38 18.36
CA LEU A 134 7.46 14.26 17.46
C LEU A 134 7.73 15.59 16.75
N SER A 135 8.99 16.01 16.69
CA SER A 135 9.40 17.14 15.84
C SER A 135 9.42 16.76 14.36
N SER A 136 9.38 17.76 13.46
CA SER A 136 9.47 17.50 12.01
C SER A 136 10.72 16.71 11.61
N GLN A 137 11.86 16.98 12.27
CA GLN A 137 13.08 16.23 12.02
C GLN A 137 12.97 14.77 12.47
N GLN A 138 12.36 14.51 13.64
CA GLN A 138 12.15 13.14 14.13
C GLN A 138 11.20 12.35 13.23
N ILE A 139 10.18 13.02 12.66
CA ILE A 139 9.26 12.42 11.70
C ILE A 139 10.02 11.91 10.48
N GLU A 140 10.83 12.74 9.84
CA GLU A 140 11.57 12.33 8.63
C GLU A 140 12.60 11.23 8.94
N VAL A 141 13.31 11.31 10.07
CA VAL A 141 14.23 10.23 10.50
C VAL A 141 13.49 8.89 10.68
N LEU A 142 12.31 8.90 11.28
CA LEU A 142 11.49 7.70 11.46
C LEU A 142 10.98 7.16 10.12
N VAL A 143 10.46 8.02 9.25
CA VAL A 143 9.97 7.64 7.92
C VAL A 143 11.08 6.98 7.13
N ASP A 144 12.28 7.57 7.12
CA ASP A 144 13.43 7.04 6.42
C ASP A 144 13.87 5.69 6.98
N ALA A 145 13.99 5.55 8.30
CA ALA A 145 14.39 4.30 8.94
C ALA A 145 13.41 3.16 8.63
N ILE A 146 12.10 3.42 8.71
CA ILE A 146 11.06 2.44 8.40
C ILE A 146 11.07 2.09 6.89
N ALA A 147 11.16 3.10 6.02
CA ALA A 147 11.15 2.88 4.57
C ALA A 147 12.42 2.15 4.07
N GLN A 148 13.57 2.41 4.67
CA GLN A 148 14.82 1.69 4.37
C GLN A 148 14.73 0.22 4.79
N GLU A 149 14.22 -0.05 5.99
CA GLU A 149 14.10 -1.42 6.47
C GLU A 149 13.06 -2.23 5.66
N ARG A 150 11.99 -1.59 5.18
CA ARG A 150 11.03 -2.22 4.26
C ARG A 150 11.62 -2.56 2.88
N ARG A 151 12.56 -1.74 2.39
CA ARG A 151 13.28 -2.00 1.13
C ARG A 151 14.35 -3.06 1.28
N ARG A 152 14.70 -3.44 2.51
CA ARG A 152 15.73 -4.43 2.76
C ARG A 152 15.29 -5.78 2.18
N PRO A 153 16.08 -6.38 1.27
CA PRO A 153 15.73 -7.67 0.71
C PRO A 153 15.64 -8.70 1.83
N THR A 154 14.47 -9.34 1.95
CA THR A 154 14.32 -10.47 2.87
C THR A 154 14.90 -11.70 2.20
N SER A 155 15.67 -12.49 2.96
CA SER A 155 16.32 -13.71 2.48
C SER A 155 15.35 -14.77 1.96
N VAL A 156 14.03 -14.60 2.14
CA VAL A 156 12.99 -15.48 1.56
C VAL A 156 12.86 -15.28 0.06
N ALA A 157 13.05 -14.07 -0.49
CA ALA A 157 13.04 -13.89 -1.94
C ALA A 157 14.28 -14.50 -2.62
N GLN A 158 15.41 -14.54 -1.90
CA GLN A 158 16.67 -15.10 -2.39
C GLN A 158 16.80 -16.61 -2.16
N ASN A 159 16.13 -17.16 -1.14
CA ASN A 159 16.13 -18.59 -0.81
C ASN A 159 14.75 -19.25 -1.00
N ALA A 160 13.81 -18.61 -1.69
CA ALA A 160 12.61 -19.29 -2.14
C ALA A 160 13.09 -20.42 -3.06
N PRO A 161 12.91 -21.71 -2.69
CA PRO A 161 13.31 -22.77 -3.57
C PRO A 161 12.61 -22.56 -4.91
N GLN A 162 13.39 -22.54 -6.00
CA GLN A 162 12.96 -22.48 -7.40
C GLN A 162 12.04 -23.67 -7.82
N SER A 163 11.54 -24.43 -6.83
CA SER A 163 10.85 -25.70 -6.98
C SER A 163 9.58 -25.73 -6.12
N PHE A 164 8.71 -24.70 -6.21
CA PHE A 164 7.33 -24.86 -5.79
C PHE A 164 6.49 -25.32 -6.99
N SER A 165 6.43 -26.63 -7.19
CA SER A 165 5.47 -27.27 -8.10
C SER A 165 4.09 -27.25 -7.44
N GLY A 166 3.43 -26.09 -7.41
CA GLY A 166 2.04 -25.92 -6.94
C GLY A 166 1.87 -24.95 -5.75
N PRO A 167 0.61 -24.58 -5.43
CA PRO A 167 0.31 -23.66 -4.33
C PRO A 167 0.76 -24.26 -2.98
N PRO A 168 1.34 -23.46 -2.06
CA PRO A 168 1.86 -23.96 -0.80
C PRO A 168 0.75 -24.59 0.04
N SER A 169 1.06 -25.71 0.68
CA SER A 169 0.15 -26.39 1.61
C SER A 169 -0.22 -25.48 2.77
N THR A 170 -1.33 -25.78 3.46
CA THR A 170 -1.77 -25.02 4.64
C THR A 170 -0.70 -24.95 5.72
N ARG A 171 0.06 -26.03 5.93
CA ARG A 171 1.13 -26.09 6.93
C ARG A 171 2.32 -25.22 6.53
N GLU A 172 2.71 -25.23 5.26
CA GLU A 172 3.80 -24.38 4.75
C GLU A 172 3.44 -22.90 4.80
N ARG A 173 2.20 -22.53 4.43
CA ARG A 173 1.72 -21.14 4.57
C ARG A 173 1.78 -20.67 6.02
N ILE A 174 1.42 -21.53 6.97
CA ILE A 174 1.51 -21.22 8.40
C ILE A 174 2.95 -20.98 8.84
N ALA A 175 3.89 -21.85 8.44
CA ALA A 175 5.30 -21.70 8.76
C ALA A 175 5.90 -20.43 8.15
N LEU A 176 5.57 -20.11 6.89
CA LEU A 176 5.98 -18.88 6.21
C LEU A 176 5.49 -17.62 6.94
N LEU A 177 4.25 -17.65 7.44
CA LEU A 177 3.66 -16.56 8.21
C LEU A 177 4.31 -16.44 9.61
N GLU A 178 4.60 -17.55 10.29
CA GLU A 178 5.32 -17.52 11.57
C GLU A 178 6.72 -16.94 11.41
N GLN A 179 7.47 -17.39 10.40
CA GLN A 179 8.76 -16.83 10.04
C GLN A 179 8.67 -15.33 9.67
N SER A 180 7.54 -14.88 9.13
CA SER A 180 7.33 -13.46 8.83
C SER A 180 7.28 -12.60 10.09
N PHE A 181 6.73 -13.11 11.20
CA PHE A 181 6.68 -12.35 12.45
C PHE A 181 8.06 -12.17 13.07
N GLU A 182 8.90 -13.20 13.04
CA GLU A 182 10.29 -13.09 13.50
C GLU A 182 11.06 -12.03 12.69
N ARG A 183 10.84 -11.98 11.38
CA ARG A 183 11.43 -10.94 10.52
C ARG A 183 10.93 -9.54 10.88
N ILE A 184 9.63 -9.39 11.12
CA ILE A 184 9.06 -8.10 11.53
C ILE A 184 9.63 -7.68 12.90
N GLU A 185 9.78 -8.59 13.86
CA GLU A 185 10.40 -8.28 15.16
C GLU A 185 11.85 -7.80 15.01
N GLN A 186 12.63 -8.48 14.16
CA GLN A 186 14.01 -8.09 13.89
C GLN A 186 14.09 -6.75 13.16
N SER A 187 13.21 -6.52 12.19
CA SER A 187 13.05 -5.23 11.49
C SER A 187 12.75 -4.11 12.47
N ASN A 188 11.75 -4.31 13.34
CA ASN A 188 11.33 -3.36 14.36
C ASN A 188 12.48 -3.04 15.31
N ARG A 189 13.26 -4.04 15.74
CA ARG A 189 14.45 -3.83 16.57
C ARG A 189 15.49 -2.95 15.87
N ARG A 190 15.82 -3.24 14.61
CA ARG A 190 16.78 -2.45 13.82
C ARG A 190 16.32 -1.01 13.61
N ILE A 191 15.02 -0.81 13.36
CA ILE A 191 14.43 0.53 13.27
C ILE A 191 14.66 1.28 14.59
N ARG A 192 14.34 0.67 15.73
CA ARG A 192 14.54 1.29 17.06
C ARG A 192 16.01 1.63 17.32
N GLU A 193 16.93 0.73 17.00
CA GLU A 193 18.37 0.97 17.11
C GLU A 193 18.84 2.14 16.25
N ALA A 194 18.35 2.24 15.01
CA ALA A 194 18.72 3.31 14.07
C ALA A 194 18.20 4.69 14.51
N VAL A 195 17.02 4.77 15.12
CA VAL A 195 16.39 6.05 15.51
C VAL A 195 16.67 6.44 16.96
N ALA A 196 17.23 5.56 17.79
CA ALA A 196 17.52 5.81 19.20
C ALA A 196 18.30 7.10 19.48
N PRO A 197 19.29 7.53 18.67
CA PRO A 197 20.00 8.79 18.90
C PRO A 197 19.14 10.05 18.72
N TYR A 198 17.99 9.93 18.05
CA TYR A 198 17.14 11.06 17.66
C TYR A 198 15.85 11.16 18.48
N LEU A 199 15.47 10.11 19.21
CA LEU A 199 14.24 10.05 19.99
C LEU A 199 14.53 10.14 21.49
N SER A 200 13.60 10.74 22.24
CA SER A 200 13.63 10.66 23.70
C SER A 200 13.35 9.21 24.15
N PRO A 201 13.77 8.81 25.38
CA PRO A 201 13.43 7.50 25.92
C PRO A 201 11.92 7.22 25.91
N THR A 202 11.10 8.24 26.19
CA THR A 202 9.63 8.15 26.16
C THR A 202 9.11 7.88 24.75
N GLN A 203 9.63 8.58 23.74
CA GLN A 203 9.27 8.41 22.34
C GLN A 203 9.68 7.03 21.81
N LEU A 204 10.88 6.56 22.17
CA LEU A 204 11.36 5.23 21.79
C LEU A 204 10.51 4.11 22.41
N ALA A 205 10.12 4.26 23.68
CA ALA A 205 9.22 3.31 24.34
C ALA A 205 7.81 3.32 23.72
N ALA A 206 7.32 4.49 23.26
CA ALA A 206 6.06 4.57 22.53
C ALA A 206 6.13 3.85 21.17
N LEU A 207 7.22 4.03 20.43
CA LEU A 207 7.47 3.31 19.18
C LEU A 207 7.50 1.79 19.39
N GLU A 208 8.19 1.32 20.43
CA GLU A 208 8.23 -0.10 20.78
C GLU A 208 6.85 -0.66 21.10
N ARG A 209 6.08 0.03 21.94
CA ARG A 209 4.70 -0.39 22.28
C ARG A 209 3.81 -0.45 21.05
N HIS A 210 3.88 0.56 20.18
CA HIS A 210 3.12 0.60 18.94
C HIS A 210 3.45 -0.61 18.05
N GLN A 211 4.75 -0.88 17.84
CA GLN A 211 5.22 -2.03 17.08
C GLN A 211 4.78 -3.38 17.68
N GLN A 212 4.86 -3.51 19.01
CA GLN A 212 4.44 -4.72 19.72
C GLN A 212 2.93 -4.96 19.58
N GLN A 213 2.12 -3.90 19.74
CA GLN A 213 0.67 -3.98 19.59
C GLN A 213 0.28 -4.44 18.18
N GLN A 214 0.90 -3.90 17.13
CA GLN A 214 0.66 -4.34 15.75
C GLN A 214 0.98 -5.83 15.58
N LEU A 215 2.10 -6.27 16.16
CA LEU A 215 2.53 -7.66 16.08
C LEU A 215 1.54 -8.61 16.77
N GLU A 216 1.07 -8.24 17.95
CA GLU A 216 0.09 -8.98 18.72
C GLU A 216 -1.25 -9.06 18.01
N MET A 217 -1.71 -7.95 17.40
CA MET A 217 -2.92 -7.93 16.58
C MET A 217 -2.79 -8.87 15.38
N ASN A 218 -1.65 -8.84 14.68
CA ASN A 218 -1.41 -9.74 13.54
C ASN A 218 -1.38 -11.22 13.98
N ARG A 219 -0.72 -11.53 15.10
CA ARG A 219 -0.71 -12.89 15.69
C ARG A 219 -2.10 -13.33 16.13
N ALA A 220 -2.91 -12.42 16.70
CA ALA A 220 -4.28 -12.71 17.11
C ALA A 220 -5.19 -12.99 15.90
N GLY A 221 -5.11 -12.18 14.85
CA GLY A 221 -5.83 -12.40 13.59
C GLY A 221 -5.49 -13.77 12.97
N MET A 222 -4.21 -14.13 12.96
CA MET A 222 -3.74 -15.45 12.55
C MET A 222 -4.34 -16.60 13.36
N ARG A 223 -4.38 -16.48 14.70
CA ARG A 223 -5.01 -17.48 15.57
C ARG A 223 -6.50 -17.62 15.26
N LEU A 224 -7.21 -16.51 15.09
CA LEU A 224 -8.63 -16.52 14.74
C LEU A 224 -8.88 -17.20 13.39
N SER A 225 -8.10 -16.88 12.35
CA SER A 225 -8.20 -17.52 11.04
C SER A 225 -7.87 -19.03 11.07
N ARG A 226 -7.03 -19.49 12.01
CA ARG A 226 -6.79 -20.93 12.22
C ARG A 226 -8.01 -21.60 12.84
N LEU A 227 -8.57 -21.02 13.90
CA LEU A 227 -9.74 -21.55 14.59
C LEU A 227 -10.97 -21.61 13.69
N GLN A 228 -11.25 -20.55 12.92
CA GLN A 228 -12.36 -20.52 11.95
C GLN A 228 -12.25 -21.64 10.91
N ARG A 229 -11.05 -21.89 10.37
CA ARG A 229 -10.83 -22.99 9.41
C ARG A 229 -10.99 -24.36 10.04
N GLN A 230 -10.50 -24.56 11.26
CA GLN A 230 -10.69 -25.81 11.99
C GLN A 230 -12.18 -26.09 12.23
N ALA A 231 -12.95 -25.07 12.61
CA ALA A 231 -14.40 -25.19 12.76
C ALA A 231 -15.10 -25.57 11.45
N LEU A 232 -14.73 -24.94 10.32
CA LEU A 232 -15.27 -25.27 8.99
C LEU A 232 -14.87 -26.67 8.48
N GLN A 233 -13.71 -27.18 8.89
CA GLN A 233 -13.26 -28.54 8.52
C GLN A 233 -13.89 -29.63 9.39
N GLN A 234 -14.30 -29.30 10.62
CA GLN A 234 -14.93 -30.25 11.55
C GLN A 234 -16.47 -30.25 11.47
N GLY A 235 -17.09 -29.16 11.00
CA GLY A 235 -18.53 -29.07 10.73
C GLY A 235 -18.84 -29.27 9.25
N GLY A 236 -19.09 -30.51 8.82
CA GLY A 236 -19.61 -30.79 7.48
C GLY A 236 -20.94 -30.06 7.22
N ALA A 237 -21.03 -29.42 6.05
CA ALA A 237 -22.21 -28.74 5.50
C ALA A 237 -22.85 -27.65 6.39
N ILE A 238 -22.38 -26.42 6.25
CA ILE A 238 -23.27 -25.26 6.37
C ILE A 238 -23.20 -24.54 5.03
N ASP A 239 -24.37 -24.34 4.42
CA ASP A 239 -24.57 -23.81 3.08
C ASP A 239 -23.65 -22.62 2.77
N ALA A 240 -22.99 -22.74 1.62
CA ALA A 240 -22.13 -21.73 1.05
C ALA A 240 -22.94 -20.51 0.58
N THR A 241 -23.35 -19.67 1.53
CA THR A 241 -23.75 -18.28 1.25
C THR A 241 -23.26 -17.38 2.37
N GLY A 242 -22.11 -16.73 2.13
CA GLY A 242 -21.74 -15.51 2.84
C GLY A 242 -20.56 -15.63 3.80
N ALA A 243 -19.33 -15.60 3.30
CA ALA A 243 -18.18 -15.07 4.03
C ALA A 243 -16.98 -14.83 3.09
N ALA A 244 -17.14 -13.92 2.12
CA ALA A 244 -15.98 -13.26 1.52
C ALA A 244 -15.54 -12.14 2.47
N VAL A 245 -14.81 -12.48 3.53
CA VAL A 245 -14.03 -11.48 4.28
C VAL A 245 -12.74 -11.29 3.51
N MET A 246 -12.74 -10.28 2.63
CA MET A 246 -11.56 -9.70 2.01
C MET A 246 -10.60 -9.23 3.12
N GLY A 247 -9.67 -10.09 3.51
CA GLY A 247 -8.47 -9.67 4.20
C GLY A 247 -7.63 -8.88 3.21
N PHE A 248 -7.57 -7.56 3.39
CA PHE A 248 -6.53 -6.73 2.80
C PHE A 248 -5.18 -7.19 3.36
N VAL A 249 -4.60 -8.21 2.74
CA VAL A 249 -3.15 -8.34 2.69
C VAL A 249 -2.73 -7.36 1.61
N ALA A 250 -2.11 -6.24 2.00
CA ALA A 250 -1.40 -5.41 1.06
C ALA A 250 -0.34 -6.28 0.41
N VAL A 251 -0.62 -6.77 -0.80
CA VAL A 251 0.40 -7.28 -1.70
C VAL A 251 1.27 -6.06 -2.01
N PRO A 252 2.57 -6.06 -1.69
CA PRO A 252 3.45 -5.02 -2.17
C PRO A 252 3.41 -5.07 -3.69
N VAL A 253 2.96 -3.99 -4.31
CA VAL A 253 3.15 -3.78 -5.75
C VAL A 253 4.66 -3.68 -5.93
N GLU A 254 5.28 -4.76 -6.40
CA GLU A 254 6.67 -4.70 -6.84
C GLU A 254 6.76 -3.68 -7.99
N PRO A 255 7.71 -2.74 -7.95
CA PRO A 255 8.01 -1.96 -9.14
C PRO A 255 8.43 -2.92 -10.26
N PRO A 256 8.11 -2.61 -11.53
CA PRO A 256 8.51 -3.45 -12.65
C PRO A 256 10.01 -3.72 -12.58
N ALA A 257 10.38 -5.00 -12.66
CA ALA A 257 11.76 -5.40 -12.78
C ALA A 257 12.36 -4.73 -14.02
N ASP A 258 13.43 -3.96 -13.82
CA ASP A 258 14.23 -3.37 -14.88
C ASP A 258 14.84 -4.52 -15.70
N SER A 259 14.24 -4.83 -16.85
CA SER A 259 14.68 -5.87 -17.78
C SER A 259 15.81 -5.36 -18.69
N SER A 260 16.84 -4.79 -18.07
CA SER A 260 18.06 -4.33 -18.74
C SER A 260 19.26 -5.17 -18.30
N ARG A 261 19.35 -6.43 -18.74
CA ARG A 261 20.61 -7.18 -18.93
C ARG A 261 20.47 -8.25 -20.02
#